data_AF-A0A4V0YHJ8-F1
#
_entry.id   AF-A0A4V0YHJ8-F1
#
_cell.length_a   1.000
_cell.length_b   1.000
_cell.length_c   1.000
_cell.angle_alpha   90.00
_cell.angle_beta   90.00
_cell.angle_gamma   90.00
#
_symmetry.space_group_name_H-M   'P 1'
#
loop_
_entity.id
_entity.type
_entity.pdbx_description
1 polymer ?
#
loop_
_entity_poly.entity_id
_entity_poly.type
_entity_poly.pdbx_seq_one_letter_code
_entity_poly.pdbx_strand_id
1 'polypeptide(L)'
;MTRFDDEPWPLAEPAYRVPWRVDRSRDPWFTLVNDGDEPASGVQISLSGDGRLLWRPLLTVAAGDQVTFVVQADDPARNCIACVRWFRPDGTEYLWRISF
;
A
#
# COMPACT_ATOMS: atom_id res chain seq x y z
N MET A 1 -12.40 1.74 -50.70
CA MET A 1 -12.67 2.53 -49.49
C MET A 1 -12.74 1.54 -48.34
N THR A 2 -11.60 1.27 -47.70
CA THR A 2 -11.46 0.21 -46.70
C THR A 2 -12.01 0.71 -45.37
N ARG A 3 -12.95 -0.05 -44.83
CA ARG A 3 -13.66 0.23 -43.58
C ARG A 3 -12.72 -0.14 -42.43
N PHE A 4 -12.29 0.85 -41.64
CA PHE A 4 -11.62 0.64 -40.35
C PHE A 4 -12.71 0.30 -39.31
N ASP A 5 -13.34 -0.86 -39.45
CA ASP A 5 -14.27 -1.36 -38.43
C ASP A 5 -13.48 -2.13 -37.36
N ASP A 6 -13.66 -1.69 -36.12
CA ASP A 6 -13.87 -2.51 -34.93
C ASP A 6 -12.75 -3.47 -34.49
N GLU A 7 -11.54 -2.97 -34.27
CA GLU A 7 -10.70 -3.60 -33.23
C GLU A 7 -11.15 -3.03 -31.88
N PRO A 8 -11.82 -3.82 -31.01
CA PRO A 8 -12.23 -3.31 -29.71
C PRO A 8 -10.97 -2.91 -28.95
N TRP A 9 -10.90 -1.64 -28.53
CA TRP A 9 -9.89 -1.20 -27.58
C TRP A 9 -9.82 -2.25 -26.46
N PRO A 10 -8.62 -2.70 -26.06
CA PRO A 10 -8.51 -3.63 -24.95
C PRO A 10 -9.32 -3.04 -23.79
N LEU A 11 -10.30 -3.80 -23.30
CA LEU A 11 -11.13 -3.36 -22.19
C LEU A 11 -10.18 -2.91 -21.09
N ALA A 12 -10.27 -1.64 -20.70
CA ALA A 12 -9.39 -1.09 -19.69
C ALA A 12 -9.45 -2.01 -18.47
N GLU A 13 -8.30 -2.53 -18.05
CA GLU A 13 -8.23 -3.34 -16.85
C GLU A 13 -8.85 -2.55 -15.70
N PRO A 14 -9.72 -3.16 -14.89
CA PRO A 14 -10.34 -2.46 -13.78
C PRO A 14 -9.25 -1.89 -12.89
N ALA A 15 -9.44 -0.63 -12.46
CA ALA A 15 -8.47 0.03 -11.61
C ALA A 15 -8.17 -0.83 -10.38
N TYR A 16 -6.90 -1.10 -10.14
CA TYR A 16 -6.49 -1.92 -9.01
C TYR A 16 -6.88 -1.26 -7.69
N ARG A 17 -7.67 -1.97 -6.88
CA ARG A 17 -8.04 -1.54 -5.55
C ARG A 17 -6.82 -1.64 -4.65
N VAL A 18 -6.45 -0.55 -3.98
CA VAL A 18 -5.44 -0.57 -2.93
C VAL A 18 -5.90 -1.53 -1.81
N PRO A 19 -5.13 -2.58 -1.48
CA PRO A 19 -5.58 -3.63 -0.56
C PRO A 19 -5.41 -3.23 0.92
N TRP A 20 -4.86 -2.05 1.19
CA TRP A 20 -4.43 -1.67 2.53
C TRP A 20 -5.47 -0.89 3.30
N ARG A 21 -5.70 -1.31 4.54
CA ARG A 21 -6.37 -0.52 5.56
C ARG A 21 -5.39 -0.20 6.69
N VAL A 22 -5.39 1.05 7.15
CA VAL A 22 -4.60 1.46 8.31
C VAL A 22 -5.50 1.54 9.53
N ASP A 23 -5.28 0.65 10.49
CA ASP A 23 -5.86 0.72 11.82
C ASP A 23 -5.02 1.63 12.72
N ARG A 24 -5.68 2.65 13.29
CA ARG A 24 -5.11 3.69 14.14
C ARG A 24 -5.62 3.63 15.58
N SER A 25 -6.33 2.56 15.95
CA SER A 25 -7.00 2.45 17.25
C SER A 25 -6.06 2.35 18.45
N ARG A 26 -4.75 2.13 18.22
CA ARG A 26 -3.75 1.87 19.27
C ARG A 26 -2.53 2.77 19.16
N ASP A 27 -2.70 4.08 19.22
CA ASP A 27 -1.58 5.03 19.26
C ASP A 27 -0.52 4.67 20.33
N PRO A 28 0.80 4.74 20.04
CA PRO A 28 1.45 5.16 18.77
C PRO A 28 1.68 4.01 17.75
N TRP A 29 1.02 2.87 17.95
CA TRP A 29 1.13 1.67 17.11
C TRP A 29 0.09 1.65 16.00
N PHE A 30 0.55 1.69 14.77
CA PHE A 30 -0.29 1.54 13.58
C PHE A 30 -0.26 0.09 13.10
N THR A 31 -1.39 -0.37 12.59
CA THR A 31 -1.48 -1.68 11.95
C THR A 31 -1.92 -1.52 10.50
N LEU A 32 -1.08 -1.99 9.57
CA LEU A 32 -1.39 -2.11 8.16
C LEU A 32 -2.01 -3.48 7.91
N VAL A 33 -3.28 -3.52 7.54
CA VAL A 33 -4.03 -4.76 7.27
C VAL A 33 -4.20 -4.92 5.77
N ASN A 34 -3.89 -6.11 5.25
CA ASN A 34 -4.27 -6.50 3.89
C ASN A 34 -5.75 -6.91 3.88
N ASP A 35 -6.62 -6.00 3.49
CA ASP A 35 -8.07 -6.19 3.33
C ASP A 35 -8.44 -6.41 1.84
N GLY A 36 -7.47 -6.86 1.04
CA GLY A 36 -7.67 -7.38 -0.30
C GLY A 36 -7.92 -8.88 -0.31
N ASP A 37 -8.00 -9.44 -1.51
CA ASP A 37 -8.18 -10.87 -1.80
C ASP A 37 -6.89 -11.56 -2.27
N GLU A 38 -5.82 -10.79 -2.50
CA GLU A 38 -4.53 -11.25 -2.99
C GLU A 38 -3.42 -11.08 -1.93
N PRO A 39 -2.42 -11.98 -1.88
CA PRO A 39 -1.22 -11.75 -1.10
C PRO A 39 -0.38 -10.61 -1.71
N ALA A 40 0.20 -9.78 -0.85
CA ALA A 40 1.12 -8.72 -1.25
C ALA A 40 2.55 -9.11 -0.86
N SER A 41 3.47 -9.09 -1.81
CA SER A 41 4.88 -9.42 -1.57
C SER A 41 5.78 -8.18 -1.58
N GLY A 42 6.97 -8.32 -0.98
CA GLY A 42 7.96 -7.25 -0.92
C GLY A 42 7.44 -5.98 -0.23
N VAL A 43 6.52 -6.14 0.73
CA VAL A 43 5.85 -5.03 1.41
C VAL A 43 6.90 -4.20 2.13
N GLN A 44 6.96 -2.92 1.80
CA GLN A 44 7.91 -1.97 2.35
C GLN A 44 7.22 -0.70 2.80
N ILE A 45 7.46 -0.30 4.05
CA ILE A 45 7.04 1.00 4.57
C ILE A 45 8.27 1.92 4.61
N SER A 46 8.14 3.08 3.98
CA SER A 46 9.11 4.17 4.06
C SER A 46 8.46 5.40 4.68
N LEU A 47 9.27 6.25 5.30
CA LEU A 47 8.85 7.50 5.91
C LEU A 47 9.62 8.67 5.29
N SER A 48 8.90 9.70 4.89
CA SER A 48 9.44 11.00 4.51
C SER A 48 9.03 12.02 5.56
N GLY A 49 9.98 12.76 6.12
CA GLY A 49 9.73 13.70 7.22
C GLY A 49 10.88 13.70 8.24
N ASP A 50 10.63 14.38 9.36
CA ASP A 50 11.54 14.50 10.51
C ASP A 50 11.39 13.38 11.55
N GLY A 51 10.47 12.44 11.32
CA GLY A 51 10.21 11.30 12.19
C GLY A 51 11.12 10.09 11.96
N ARG A 52 10.93 9.08 12.81
CA ARG A 52 11.54 7.75 12.67
C ARG A 52 10.47 6.69 12.50
N LEU A 53 10.72 5.75 11.59
CA LEU A 53 9.86 4.59 11.35
C LEU A 53 10.49 3.35 11.98
N LEU A 54 9.72 2.68 12.83
CA LEU A 54 10.08 1.38 13.39
C LEU A 54 9.08 0.34 12.91
N TRP A 55 9.57 -0.65 12.17
CA TRP A 55 8.72 -1.71 11.66
C TRP A 55 9.57 -2.94 11.31
N ARG A 56 8.92 -4.10 11.16
CA ARG A 56 9.56 -5.33 10.72
C ARG A 56 9.04 -5.68 9.33
N PRO A 57 9.91 -5.74 8.31
CA PRO A 57 9.49 -6.13 6.98
C PRO A 57 9.04 -7.60 6.98
N LEU A 58 7.92 -7.87 6.30
CA LEU A 58 7.50 -9.21 5.94
C LEU A 58 7.77 -9.42 4.45
N LEU A 59 8.26 -10.60 4.09
CA LEU A 59 8.46 -10.98 2.69
C LEU A 59 7.13 -10.98 1.92
N THR A 60 6.07 -11.43 2.58
CA THR A 60 4.69 -11.48 2.05
C THR A 60 3.70 -11.22 3.18
N VAL A 61 2.64 -10.49 2.89
CA VAL A 61 1.46 -10.30 3.75
C VAL A 61 0.28 -10.94 3.05
N ALA A 62 -0.25 -12.03 3.60
CA ALA A 62 -1.41 -12.72 3.02
C ALA A 62 -2.68 -11.85 3.10
N ALA A 63 -3.72 -12.21 2.35
CA ALA A 63 -5.04 -11.61 2.52
C ALA A 63 -5.55 -11.86 3.95
N GLY A 64 -6.02 -10.81 4.63
CA GLY A 64 -6.43 -10.83 6.03
C GLY A 64 -5.30 -10.68 7.05
N ASP A 65 -4.03 -10.80 6.64
CA ASP A 65 -2.88 -10.61 7.53
C ASP A 65 -2.52 -9.13 7.71
N GLN A 66 -1.63 -8.88 8.68
CA GLN A 66 -1.28 -7.53 9.09
C GLN A 66 0.19 -7.36 9.48
N VAL A 67 0.67 -6.12 9.35
CA VAL A 67 1.99 -5.67 9.79
C VAL A 67 1.83 -4.49 10.74
N THR A 68 2.55 -4.52 11.86
CA THR A 68 2.57 -3.40 12.81
C THR A 68 3.78 -2.51 12.58
N PHE A 69 3.58 -1.20 12.66
CA PHE A 69 4.63 -0.20 12.57
C PHE A 69 4.38 0.95 13.56
N VAL A 70 5.44 1.68 13.89
CA VAL A 70 5.40 2.86 14.77
C VAL A 70 6.07 4.02 14.04
N VAL A 71 5.47 5.20 14.16
CA VAL A 71 6.08 6.45 13.74
C VAL A 71 6.36 7.30 14.98
N GLN A 72 7.63 7.60 15.19
CA GLN A 72 8.08 8.47 16.27
C GLN A 72 8.38 9.85 15.69
N ALA A 73 7.51 10.82 15.94
CA ALA A 73 7.69 12.23 15.59
C ALA A 73 6.89 13.10 16.57
N ASP A 74 7.22 14.39 16.68
CA ASP A 74 6.51 15.31 17.56
C ASP A 74 5.07 15.60 17.07
N ASP A 75 4.89 15.73 15.76
CA ASP A 75 3.58 15.87 15.09
C ASP A 75 3.59 15.15 13.73
N PRO A 76 3.33 13.83 13.71
CA PRO A 76 3.35 13.03 12.48
C PRO A 76 2.38 13.53 11.41
N ALA A 77 1.21 14.04 11.81
CA ALA A 77 0.18 14.51 10.88
C ALA A 77 0.65 15.74 10.08
N ARG A 78 1.52 16.56 10.68
CA ARG A 78 2.04 17.78 10.06
C ARG A 78 3.31 17.55 9.25
N ASN A 79 4.23 16.73 9.74
CA ASN A 79 5.60 16.68 9.23
C ASN A 79 5.99 15.33 8.59
N CYS A 80 5.13 14.31 8.66
CA CYS A 80 5.46 12.97 8.19
C CYS A 80 4.48 12.46 7.12
N ILE A 81 5.03 11.70 6.18
CA ILE A 81 4.28 10.92 5.19
C ILE A 81 4.86 9.52 5.17
N ALA A 82 4.04 8.49 5.36
CA ALA A 82 4.45 7.12 5.11
C ALA A 82 3.98 6.67 3.72
N CYS A 83 4.81 5.87 3.04
CA CYS A 83 4.45 5.21 1.80
C CYS A 83 4.59 3.70 1.96
N VAL A 84 3.59 2.97 1.49
CA VAL A 84 3.61 1.51 1.39
C VAL A 84 3.90 1.14 -0.05
N ARG A 85 4.93 0.34 -0.27
CA ARG A 85 5.29 -0.27 -1.55
C ARG A 85 5.03 -1.76 -1.49
N TRP A 86 4.46 -2.36 -2.53
CA TRP A 86 4.25 -3.81 -2.62
C TRP A 86 4.17 -4.28 -4.07
N PHE A 87 4.30 -5.59 -4.26
CA PHE A 87 4.02 -6.27 -5.52
C PHE A 87 2.80 -7.17 -5.40
N ARG A 88 1.96 -7.16 -6.44
CA ARG A 88 0.89 -8.13 -6.66
C ARG A 88 1.45 -9.50 -7.12
N PRO A 89 0.64 -10.56 -7.17
CA PRO A 89 1.06 -11.86 -7.70
C PRO A 89 1.51 -11.82 -9.17
N ASP A 90 0.99 -10.89 -9.96
CA ASP A 90 1.40 -10.63 -11.35
C ASP A 90 2.77 -9.92 -11.47
N GLY A 91 3.36 -9.51 -10.33
CA GLY A 91 4.62 -8.79 -10.26
C GLY A 91 4.51 -7.28 -10.48
N THR A 92 3.32 -6.74 -10.73
CA THR A 92 3.12 -5.30 -10.84
C THR A 92 3.33 -4.62 -9.48
N GLU A 93 4.13 -3.55 -9.49
CA GLU A 93 4.45 -2.76 -8.32
C GLU A 93 3.44 -1.64 -8.10
N TYR A 94 3.07 -1.43 -6.84
CA TYR A 94 2.21 -0.33 -6.43
C TYR A 94 2.81 0.43 -5.24
N LEU A 95 2.44 1.71 -5.17
CA LEU A 95 2.73 2.59 -4.05
C LEU A 95 1.45 3.23 -3.53
N TRP A 96 1.32 3.34 -2.22
CA TRP A 96 0.20 4.01 -1.58
C TRP A 96 0.65 4.88 -0.41
N ARG A 97 0.16 6.11 -0.39
CA ARG A 97 0.49 7.10 0.63
C ARG A 97 -0.45 6.98 1.83
N ILE A 98 0.14 6.94 3.03
CA ILE A 98 -0.56 7.05 4.32
C ILE A 98 -0.35 8.46 4.87
N SER A 99 -1.46 9.09 5.27
CA SER A 99 -1.47 10.26 6.15
C SER A 99 -1.78 9.85 7.59
N PHE A 100 -1.18 10.56 8.54
CA PHE A 100 -1.38 10.35 9.98
C PHE A 100 -2.56 11.17 10.49
#